data_AF-A0A1I7JWB7-F1
#
_entry.id   AF-A0A1I7JWB7-F1
#
_cell.length_a   1.000
_cell.length_b   1.000
_cell.length_c   1.000
_cell.angle_alpha   90.00
_cell.angle_beta   90.00
_cell.angle_gamma   90.00
#
_symmetry.space_group_name_H-M   'P 1'
#
loop_
_entity.id
_entity.type
_entity.pdbx_description
1 polymer ?
#
loop_
_entity_poly.entity_id
_entity_poly.type
_entity_poly.pdbx_seq_one_letter_code
_entity_poly.pdbx_strand_id
1 'polypeptide(L)'
;MFYNRLEERLVKIFKDNDFIGAMRRNEEKFIPVKNKYDLDLQIKYPGYKAEIRNGKVIYDYRVDYNSIPISHVNVVVDLYNKIVQAPQLRELYREFLVDISRNGWGINLDKYKGLDEVKIKNPSEELLNHITVIHNGLNKSYNRIGNEGKVYSTCELAYFISLIVMQEDINYPMPRYEGRRMSFYRYLEAINGKDLSHVIRRTLSHTRPPLLDGINYKEIIELPSYV
;
A
#
# COMPACT_ATOMS: atom_id res chain seq x y z
N MET A 1 -10.09 -2.56 16.92
CA MET A 1 -8.72 -2.70 16.41
C MET A 1 -8.41 -1.54 15.45
N PHE A 2 -7.15 -1.24 15.12
CA PHE A 2 -6.78 0.04 14.48
C PHE A 2 -7.25 0.20 13.03
N TYR A 3 -7.29 -0.88 12.22
CA TYR A 3 -7.84 -0.80 10.86
C TYR A 3 -9.33 -0.39 10.87
N ASN A 4 -10.16 -0.87 11.80
CA ASN A 4 -11.55 -0.38 11.92
C ASN A 4 -11.63 1.12 12.16
N ARG A 5 -10.77 1.67 13.02
CA ARG A 5 -10.75 3.12 13.26
C ARG A 5 -10.33 3.89 12.01
N LEU A 6 -9.42 3.34 11.20
CA LEU A 6 -9.03 3.92 9.94
C LEU A 6 -10.18 3.87 8.92
N GLU A 7 -10.91 2.76 8.84
CA GLU A 7 -12.08 2.60 7.97
C GLU A 7 -13.19 3.57 8.38
N GLU A 8 -13.57 3.60 9.65
CA GLU A 8 -14.55 4.55 10.20
C GLU A 8 -14.18 6.00 9.88
N ARG A 9 -12.88 6.34 9.99
CA ARG A 9 -12.37 7.66 9.65
C ARG A 9 -12.51 7.96 8.15
N LEU A 10 -12.19 7.01 7.27
CA LEU A 10 -12.35 7.18 5.82
C LEU A 10 -13.82 7.30 5.43
N VAL A 11 -14.69 6.44 5.98
CA VAL A 11 -16.14 6.52 5.77
C VAL A 11 -16.69 7.87 6.24
N LYS A 12 -16.20 8.40 7.36
CA LYS A 12 -16.56 9.75 7.81
C LYS A 12 -16.13 10.80 6.78
N ILE A 13 -14.89 10.74 6.28
CA ILE A 13 -14.40 11.65 5.24
C ILE A 13 -15.30 11.59 3.99
N PHE A 14 -15.67 10.39 3.54
CA PHE A 14 -16.55 10.21 2.39
C PHE A 14 -17.95 10.81 2.60
N LYS A 15 -18.52 10.65 3.80
CA LYS A 15 -19.83 11.21 4.15
C LYS A 15 -19.77 12.74 4.24
N ASP A 16 -18.78 13.28 4.94
CA ASP A 16 -18.61 14.73 5.14
C ASP A 16 -18.41 15.48 3.81
N ASN A 17 -17.93 14.80 2.76
CA ASN A 17 -17.53 15.41 1.49
C ASN A 17 -18.38 14.91 0.28
N ASP A 18 -19.61 14.45 0.52
CA ASP A 18 -20.59 14.07 -0.51
C ASP A 18 -20.04 13.05 -1.53
N PHE A 19 -19.51 11.91 -1.05
CA PHE A 19 -19.00 10.84 -1.92
C PHE A 19 -20.06 10.34 -2.92
N ILE A 20 -21.29 10.10 -2.46
CA ILE A 20 -22.37 9.58 -3.30
C ILE A 20 -22.73 10.56 -4.40
N GLY A 21 -22.83 11.86 -4.08
CA GLY A 21 -23.09 12.88 -5.09
C GLY A 21 -21.94 13.01 -6.07
N ALA A 22 -20.69 13.01 -5.60
CA ALA A 22 -19.51 13.02 -6.47
C ALA A 22 -19.52 11.85 -7.46
N MET A 23 -19.84 10.64 -6.97
CA MET A 23 -19.98 9.45 -7.80
C MET A 23 -21.10 9.57 -8.84
N ARG A 24 -22.29 10.07 -8.46
CA ARG A 24 -23.41 10.28 -9.39
C ARG A 24 -23.11 11.33 -10.46
N ARG A 25 -22.30 12.33 -10.13
CA ARG A 25 -21.89 13.41 -11.04
C ARG A 25 -20.62 13.08 -11.84
N ASN A 26 -19.99 11.93 -11.61
CA ASN A 26 -18.68 11.59 -12.14
C ASN A 26 -17.62 12.69 -11.86
N GLU A 27 -17.67 13.24 -10.65
CA GLU A 27 -16.83 14.34 -10.18
C GLU A 27 -15.72 13.80 -9.29
N GLU A 28 -14.47 14.09 -9.63
CA GLU A 28 -13.32 13.70 -8.81
C GLU A 28 -13.08 14.72 -7.70
N LYS A 29 -12.90 14.23 -6.47
CA LYS A 29 -12.57 15.02 -5.29
C LYS A 29 -11.24 14.60 -4.70
N PHE A 30 -10.44 15.58 -4.32
CA PHE A 30 -9.14 15.41 -3.65
C PHE A 30 -9.26 15.90 -2.23
N ILE A 31 -9.20 14.99 -1.26
CA ILE A 31 -9.36 15.33 0.15
C ILE A 31 -8.04 15.11 0.89
N PRO A 32 -7.44 16.18 1.46
CA PRO A 32 -6.27 16.06 2.32
C PRO A 32 -6.52 15.19 3.54
N VAL A 33 -5.55 14.34 3.85
CA VAL A 33 -5.60 13.40 4.96
C VAL A 33 -4.72 13.92 6.10
N LYS A 34 -5.38 14.51 7.12
CA LYS A 34 -4.68 14.98 8.32
C LYS A 34 -3.90 13.83 8.98
N ASN A 35 -2.62 14.04 9.27
CA ASN A 35 -1.77 13.04 9.91
C ASN A 35 -0.83 13.73 10.91
N LYS A 36 -0.17 12.96 11.77
CA LYS A 36 0.65 13.50 12.87
C LYS A 36 2.02 14.01 12.45
N TYR A 37 2.37 13.84 11.17
CA TYR A 37 3.68 14.16 10.60
C TYR A 37 3.60 15.15 9.45
N ASP A 38 2.44 15.82 9.28
CA ASP A 38 2.18 16.80 8.23
C ASP A 38 2.56 16.34 6.81
N LEU A 39 2.44 15.03 6.54
CA LEU A 39 2.64 14.48 5.21
C LEU A 39 1.57 15.02 4.26
N ASP A 40 1.94 15.42 3.05
CA ASP A 40 1.00 15.80 1.99
C ASP A 40 0.34 14.55 1.37
N LEU A 41 -0.54 13.94 2.16
CA LEU A 41 -1.35 12.79 1.76
C LEU A 41 -2.74 13.25 1.37
N GLN A 42 -3.23 12.74 0.25
CA GLN A 42 -4.57 13.00 -0.24
C GLN A 42 -5.24 11.69 -0.63
N ILE A 43 -6.54 11.62 -0.43
CA ILE A 43 -7.36 10.59 -1.07
C ILE A 43 -8.14 11.21 -2.21
N LYS A 44 -8.06 10.57 -3.38
CA LYS A 44 -8.87 10.91 -4.54
C LYS A 44 -10.03 9.92 -4.66
N TYR A 45 -11.26 10.42 -4.72
CA TYR A 45 -12.43 9.58 -4.94
C TYR A 45 -13.46 10.28 -5.85
N PRO A 46 -14.46 9.56 -6.41
CA PRO A 46 -14.64 8.10 -6.38
C PRO A 46 -13.51 7.37 -7.12
N GLY A 47 -13.11 6.21 -6.61
CA GLY A 47 -12.20 5.31 -7.31
C GLY A 47 -12.90 4.49 -8.40
N TYR A 48 -12.12 3.77 -9.21
CA TYR A 48 -12.62 2.98 -10.34
C TYR A 48 -13.63 1.90 -9.96
N LYS A 49 -13.52 1.34 -8.73
CA LYS A 49 -14.43 0.29 -8.23
C LYS A 49 -15.60 0.84 -7.42
N ALA A 50 -15.73 2.16 -7.29
CA ALA A 50 -16.82 2.77 -6.55
C ALA A 50 -18.15 2.53 -7.28
N GLU A 51 -19.13 1.99 -6.57
CA GLU A 51 -20.46 1.73 -7.13
C GLU A 51 -21.55 1.71 -6.04
N ILE A 52 -22.81 1.83 -6.46
CA ILE A 52 -23.96 1.50 -5.61
C ILE A 52 -24.53 0.19 -6.12
N ARG A 53 -24.47 -0.86 -5.28
CA ARG A 53 -25.00 -2.18 -5.58
C ARG A 53 -26.04 -2.56 -4.54
N ASN A 54 -27.28 -2.84 -4.96
CA ASN A 54 -28.39 -3.22 -4.08
C ASN A 54 -28.60 -2.24 -2.90
N GLY A 55 -28.48 -0.94 -3.14
CA GLY A 55 -28.62 0.10 -2.10
C GLY A 55 -27.42 0.25 -1.16
N LYS A 56 -26.39 -0.61 -1.27
CA LYS A 56 -25.13 -0.47 -0.53
C LYS A 56 -24.11 0.30 -1.38
N VAL A 57 -23.43 1.26 -0.74
CA VAL A 57 -22.29 1.97 -1.35
C VAL A 57 -21.03 1.12 -1.19
N ILE A 58 -20.32 0.92 -2.29
CA ILE A 58 -18.96 0.38 -2.30
C ILE A 58 -18.03 1.58 -2.48
N TYR A 59 -17.25 1.87 -1.43
CA TYR A 59 -16.28 2.95 -1.46
C TYR A 59 -15.00 2.48 -2.16
N ASP A 60 -14.44 3.34 -3.00
CA ASP A 60 -13.12 3.13 -3.59
C ASP A 60 -12.44 4.50 -3.71
N TYR A 61 -11.12 4.52 -3.60
CA TYR A 61 -10.32 5.74 -3.66
C TYR A 61 -8.89 5.42 -4.10
N ARG A 62 -8.14 6.45 -4.45
CA ARG A 62 -6.71 6.38 -4.73
C ARG A 62 -5.96 7.20 -3.68
N VAL A 63 -4.75 6.79 -3.33
CA VAL A 63 -3.87 7.52 -2.42
C VAL A 63 -2.84 8.28 -3.25
N ASP A 64 -2.74 9.59 -2.98
CA ASP A 64 -1.73 10.46 -3.56
C ASP A 64 -0.82 10.97 -2.44
N TYR A 65 0.48 11.05 -2.73
CA TYR A 65 1.49 11.65 -1.85
C TYR A 65 2.28 12.69 -2.64
N ASN A 66 2.36 13.93 -2.13
CA ASN A 66 2.92 15.07 -2.88
C ASN A 66 2.30 15.19 -4.28
N SER A 67 0.97 15.12 -4.36
CA SER A 67 0.19 15.11 -5.61
C SER A 67 0.52 13.97 -6.61
N ILE A 68 1.23 12.92 -6.17
CA ILE A 68 1.63 11.80 -7.01
C ILE A 68 0.92 10.52 -6.53
N PRO A 69 0.18 9.81 -7.40
CA PRO A 69 -0.48 8.57 -7.02
C PRO A 69 0.51 7.51 -6.53
N ILE A 70 0.26 6.88 -5.38
CA ILE A 70 1.12 5.82 -4.88
C ILE A 70 0.40 4.48 -4.99
N SER A 71 1.04 3.51 -5.65
CA SER A 71 0.51 2.16 -5.85
C SER A 71 1.23 1.12 -5.01
N HIS A 72 0.66 -0.08 -4.88
CA HIS A 72 1.34 -1.24 -4.27
C HIS A 72 2.72 -1.50 -4.89
N VAL A 73 2.84 -1.35 -6.21
CA VAL A 73 4.12 -1.54 -6.92
C VAL A 73 5.16 -0.52 -6.44
N ASN A 74 4.77 0.74 -6.23
CA ASN A 74 5.72 1.75 -5.78
C ASN A 74 6.29 1.41 -4.39
N VAL A 75 5.46 0.87 -3.50
CA VAL A 75 5.89 0.36 -2.19
C VAL A 75 6.83 -0.84 -2.36
N VAL A 76 6.49 -1.81 -3.21
CA VAL A 76 7.32 -3.00 -3.47
C VAL A 76 8.71 -2.61 -3.98
N VAL A 77 8.79 -1.66 -4.92
CA VAL A 77 10.07 -1.18 -5.48
C VAL A 77 10.91 -0.49 -4.42
N ASP A 78 10.31 0.37 -3.59
CA ASP A 78 11.02 1.06 -2.50
C ASP A 78 11.57 0.07 -1.47
N LEU A 79 10.73 -0.86 -0.99
CA LEU A 79 11.13 -1.91 -0.04
C LEU A 79 12.25 -2.80 -0.60
N TYR A 80 12.14 -3.22 -1.87
CA TYR A 80 13.19 -4.00 -2.53
C TYR A 80 14.50 -3.22 -2.62
N ASN A 81 14.45 -1.96 -3.09
CA ASN A 81 15.62 -1.11 -3.23
C ASN A 81 16.37 -0.94 -1.89
N LYS A 82 15.62 -0.77 -0.79
CA LYS A 82 16.17 -0.68 0.57
C LYS A 82 16.86 -1.96 1.00
N ILE A 83 16.23 -3.13 0.80
CA ILE A 83 16.81 -4.39 1.24
C ILE A 83 18.02 -4.81 0.40
N VAL A 84 18.03 -4.55 -0.90
CA VAL A 84 19.21 -4.84 -1.73
C VAL A 84 20.43 -4.03 -1.27
N GLN A 85 20.21 -2.78 -0.87
CA GLN A 85 21.29 -1.90 -0.40
C GLN A 85 21.67 -2.13 1.07
N ALA A 86 20.72 -2.58 1.90
CA ALA A 86 20.93 -2.84 3.33
C ALA A 86 20.26 -4.16 3.77
N PRO A 87 20.79 -5.33 3.37
CA PRO A 87 20.18 -6.63 3.66
C PRO A 87 20.04 -6.92 5.16
N GLN A 88 20.91 -6.34 5.99
CA GLN A 88 20.86 -6.45 7.45
C GLN A 88 19.58 -5.89 8.08
N LEU A 89 18.85 -5.00 7.37
CA LEU A 89 17.59 -4.42 7.85
C LEU A 89 16.37 -5.31 7.59
N ARG A 90 16.52 -6.46 6.91
CA ARG A 90 15.42 -7.32 6.49
C ARG A 90 14.47 -7.69 7.63
N GLU A 91 15.02 -8.14 8.75
CA GLU A 91 14.22 -8.57 9.90
C GLU A 91 13.46 -7.39 10.52
N LEU A 92 14.11 -6.22 10.62
CA LEU A 92 13.47 -5.01 11.15
C LEU A 92 12.36 -4.50 10.22
N TYR A 93 12.55 -4.58 8.89
CA TYR A 93 11.48 -4.32 7.93
C TYR A 93 10.34 -5.34 8.00
N ARG A 94 10.63 -6.62 8.26
CA ARG A 94 9.58 -7.64 8.49
C ARG A 94 8.74 -7.26 9.70
N GLU A 95 9.38 -6.97 10.83
CA GLU A 95 8.70 -6.56 12.05
C GLU A 95 7.86 -5.30 11.84
N PHE A 96 8.41 -4.31 11.14
CA PHE A 96 7.70 -3.09 10.75
C PHE A 96 6.43 -3.40 9.93
N LEU A 97 6.53 -4.21 8.88
CA LEU A 97 5.39 -4.58 8.05
C LEU A 97 4.33 -5.37 8.84
N VAL A 98 4.74 -6.26 9.72
CA VAL A 98 3.83 -6.99 10.61
C VAL A 98 3.14 -6.06 11.59
N ASP A 99 3.86 -5.11 12.20
CA ASP A 99 3.30 -4.13 13.14
C ASP A 99 2.28 -3.23 12.42
N ILE A 100 2.62 -2.69 11.23
CA ILE A 100 1.66 -1.93 10.41
C ILE A 100 0.44 -2.80 10.09
N SER A 101 0.60 -4.07 9.74
CA SER A 101 -0.54 -4.92 9.36
C SER A 101 -1.58 -5.14 10.47
N ARG A 102 -1.16 -4.96 11.73
CA ARG A 102 -2.02 -5.04 12.91
C ARG A 102 -2.55 -3.67 13.34
N ASN A 103 -1.67 -2.66 13.27
CA ASN A 103 -1.90 -1.39 13.94
C ASN A 103 -2.17 -0.22 12.98
N GLY A 104 -1.98 -0.36 11.67
CA GLY A 104 -2.11 0.73 10.71
C GLY A 104 -1.38 1.98 11.20
N TRP A 105 -2.08 3.12 11.26
CA TRP A 105 -1.54 4.39 11.81
C TRP A 105 -1.30 4.40 13.33
N GLY A 106 -1.76 3.37 14.04
CA GLY A 106 -1.49 3.16 15.47
C GLY A 106 -0.10 2.59 15.75
N ILE A 107 0.72 2.32 14.73
CA ILE A 107 2.08 1.82 14.88
C ILE A 107 2.95 2.76 15.74
N ASN A 108 3.79 2.17 16.59
CA ASN A 108 4.84 2.88 17.31
C ASN A 108 6.11 2.98 16.46
N LEU A 109 6.25 4.08 15.71
CA LEU A 109 7.39 4.32 14.82
C LEU A 109 8.72 4.52 15.57
N ASP A 110 8.72 4.82 16.86
CA ASP A 110 9.97 4.95 17.63
C ASP A 110 10.77 3.65 17.65
N LYS A 111 10.09 2.49 17.54
CA LYS A 111 10.73 1.18 17.46
C LYS A 111 11.54 0.97 16.17
N TYR A 112 11.27 1.76 15.13
CA TYR A 112 11.77 1.54 13.79
C TYR A 112 12.68 2.67 13.29
N LYS A 113 13.10 3.60 14.16
CA LYS A 113 13.99 4.73 13.82
C LYS A 113 15.27 4.29 13.11
N GLY A 114 15.84 3.15 13.51
CA GLY A 114 17.03 2.59 12.88
C GLY A 114 16.89 2.26 11.39
N LEU A 115 15.67 2.12 10.86
CA LEU A 115 15.44 1.94 9.43
C LEU A 115 15.74 3.22 8.62
N ASP A 116 15.53 4.40 9.20
CA ASP A 116 15.76 5.69 8.56
C ASP A 116 17.21 6.22 8.76
N GLU A 117 17.96 5.63 9.70
CA GLU A 117 19.36 5.99 9.97
C GLU A 117 20.32 5.52 8.85
N VAL A 118 19.94 4.47 8.12
CA VAL A 118 20.75 3.95 7.02
C VAL A 118 20.47 4.76 5.76
N LYS A 119 21.52 5.38 5.21
CA LYS A 119 21.42 6.15 3.97
C LYS A 119 21.25 5.24 2.75
N ILE A 120 20.02 5.12 2.28
CA ILE A 120 19.66 4.38 1.06
C ILE A 120 19.71 5.33 -0.14
N LYS A 121 20.31 4.88 -1.25
CA LYS A 121 20.29 5.62 -2.51
C LYS A 121 18.94 5.44 -3.20
N ASN A 122 18.56 6.45 -3.99
CA ASN A 122 17.39 6.37 -4.87
C ASN A 122 17.46 5.12 -5.78
N PRO A 123 16.31 4.53 -6.15
CA PRO A 123 16.24 3.49 -7.17
C PRO A 123 17.01 3.89 -8.43
N SER A 124 17.81 2.98 -8.98
CA SER A 124 18.57 3.25 -10.20
C SER A 124 17.65 3.35 -11.42
N GLU A 125 18.12 4.07 -12.45
CA GLU A 125 17.44 4.13 -13.75
C GLU A 125 17.24 2.73 -14.36
N GLU A 126 18.22 1.85 -14.20
CA GLU A 126 18.15 0.44 -14.62
C GLU A 126 16.99 -0.29 -13.93
N LEU A 127 16.89 -0.17 -12.61
CA LEU A 127 15.80 -0.78 -11.84
C LEU A 127 14.44 -0.25 -12.30
N LEU A 128 14.29 1.07 -12.41
CA LEU A 128 13.05 1.68 -12.82
C LEU A 128 12.66 1.30 -14.27
N ASN A 129 13.63 1.21 -15.18
CA ASN A 129 13.41 0.77 -16.56
C ASN A 129 12.98 -0.70 -16.62
N HIS A 130 13.61 -1.56 -15.82
CA HIS A 130 13.22 -2.97 -15.70
C HIS A 130 11.75 -3.11 -15.27
N ILE A 131 11.31 -2.32 -14.28
CA ILE A 131 9.91 -2.32 -13.83
C ILE A 131 8.96 -1.82 -14.92
N THR A 132 9.33 -0.77 -15.65
CA THR A 132 8.56 -0.29 -16.80
C THR A 132 8.38 -1.38 -17.86
N VAL A 133 9.45 -2.12 -18.20
CA VAL A 133 9.39 -3.22 -19.18
C VAL A 133 8.44 -4.32 -18.72
N ILE A 134 8.46 -4.69 -17.43
CA ILE A 134 7.53 -5.69 -16.88
C ILE A 134 6.07 -5.22 -17.01
N HIS A 135 5.78 -3.95 -16.71
CA HIS A 135 4.44 -3.40 -16.81
C HIS A 135 3.94 -3.37 -18.26
N ASN A 136 4.78 -2.90 -19.18
CA ASN A 136 4.46 -2.85 -20.60
C ASN A 136 4.17 -4.25 -21.15
N GLY A 137 4.95 -5.27 -20.74
CA GLY A 137 4.70 -6.67 -21.09
C GLY A 137 3.39 -7.24 -20.53
N LEU A 138 2.71 -6.53 -19.64
CA LEU A 138 1.39 -6.86 -19.09
C LEU A 138 0.28 -5.91 -19.57
N ASN A 139 0.56 -5.03 -20.55
CA ASN A 139 -0.34 -3.96 -20.99
C ASN A 139 -0.80 -3.04 -19.86
N LYS A 140 0.08 -2.79 -18.88
CA LYS A 140 -0.13 -1.86 -17.77
C LYS A 140 0.91 -0.73 -17.84
N SER A 141 0.60 0.40 -17.24
CA SER A 141 1.57 1.50 -17.08
C SER A 141 2.14 1.50 -15.67
N TYR A 142 3.46 1.65 -15.56
CA TYR A 142 4.13 1.85 -14.27
C TYR A 142 4.13 3.33 -13.91
N ASN A 143 3.65 3.68 -12.71
CA ASN A 143 3.81 5.04 -12.20
C ASN A 143 5.25 5.29 -11.71
N ARG A 144 6.16 5.49 -12.65
CA ARG A 144 7.60 5.67 -12.41
C ARG A 144 7.90 6.86 -11.49
N ILE A 145 7.18 7.97 -11.66
CA ILE A 145 7.35 9.22 -10.90
C ILE A 145 7.14 9.00 -9.38
N GLY A 146 6.42 7.91 -9.02
CA GLY A 146 6.33 7.46 -7.63
C GLY A 146 7.70 7.17 -7.01
N ASN A 147 8.61 6.51 -7.73
CA ASN A 147 9.92 6.08 -7.18
C ASN A 147 11.13 6.83 -7.75
N GLU A 148 10.95 7.59 -8.84
CA GLU A 148 12.03 8.38 -9.44
C GLU A 148 12.53 9.46 -8.47
N GLY A 149 13.83 9.42 -8.18
CA GLY A 149 14.48 10.36 -7.27
C GLY A 149 14.03 10.26 -5.81
N LYS A 150 13.37 9.16 -5.41
CA LYS A 150 12.73 9.04 -4.09
C LYS A 150 13.14 7.78 -3.33
N VAL A 151 13.27 7.95 -2.02
CA VAL A 151 13.28 6.87 -1.02
C VAL A 151 12.32 7.32 0.07
N TYR A 152 11.32 6.52 0.37
CA TYR A 152 10.35 6.89 1.40
C TYR A 152 10.93 6.62 2.80
N SER A 153 10.66 7.47 3.76
CA SER A 153 10.88 7.22 5.19
C SER A 153 9.94 6.15 5.74
N THR A 154 10.25 5.60 6.92
CA THR A 154 9.33 4.70 7.64
C THR A 154 7.98 5.35 7.93
N CYS A 155 7.97 6.65 8.21
CA CYS A 155 6.76 7.42 8.46
C CYS A 155 5.87 7.47 7.22
N GLU A 156 6.41 7.87 6.07
CA GLU A 156 5.67 7.90 4.81
C GLU A 156 5.14 6.50 4.46
N LEU A 157 6.00 5.48 4.53
CA LEU A 157 5.63 4.09 4.30
C LEU A 157 4.45 3.65 5.16
N ALA A 158 4.51 3.88 6.48
CA ALA A 158 3.45 3.46 7.39
C ALA A 158 2.11 4.08 7.02
N TYR A 159 2.10 5.35 6.61
CA TYR A 159 0.87 6.05 6.31
C TYR A 159 0.25 5.65 4.98
N PHE A 160 1.01 5.66 3.87
CA PHE A 160 0.43 5.28 2.58
C PHE A 160 0.21 3.76 2.49
N ILE A 161 1.02 2.90 3.12
CA ILE A 161 0.73 1.46 3.19
C ILE A 161 -0.62 1.25 3.87
N SER A 162 -0.84 1.87 5.03
CA SER A 162 -2.11 1.73 5.75
C SER A 162 -3.31 2.14 4.89
N LEU A 163 -3.20 3.24 4.14
CA LEU A 163 -4.27 3.73 3.27
C LEU A 163 -4.49 2.85 2.02
N ILE A 164 -3.43 2.44 1.33
CA ILE A 164 -3.54 1.61 0.11
C ILE A 164 -4.08 0.22 0.49
N VAL A 165 -3.58 -0.36 1.58
CA VAL A 165 -4.07 -1.64 2.11
C VAL A 165 -5.54 -1.54 2.50
N MET A 166 -5.95 -0.43 3.12
CA MET A 166 -7.34 -0.22 3.49
C MET A 166 -8.27 -0.11 2.27
N GLN A 167 -7.78 0.48 1.18
CA GLN A 167 -8.52 0.50 -0.08
C GLN A 167 -8.80 -0.93 -0.58
N GLU A 168 -7.79 -1.80 -0.55
CA GLU A 168 -7.97 -3.21 -0.93
C GLU A 168 -8.86 -3.98 0.05
N ASP A 169 -8.79 -3.70 1.35
CA ASP A 169 -9.65 -4.35 2.36
C ASP A 169 -11.12 -3.93 2.20
N ILE A 170 -11.40 -2.67 1.88
CA ILE A 170 -12.77 -2.20 1.59
C ILE A 170 -13.31 -2.87 0.31
N ASN A 171 -12.49 -2.96 -0.73
CA ASN A 171 -12.88 -3.57 -2.02
C ASN A 171 -13.00 -5.09 -1.93
N TYR A 172 -12.16 -5.73 -1.12
CA TYR A 172 -12.04 -7.18 -0.97
C TYR A 172 -11.90 -7.55 0.52
N PRO A 173 -12.99 -7.44 1.28
CA PRO A 173 -12.96 -7.61 2.73
C PRO A 173 -12.74 -9.06 3.16
N MET A 174 -11.97 -9.22 4.22
CA MET A 174 -11.86 -10.48 4.97
C MET A 174 -13.15 -10.80 5.74
N PRO A 175 -13.44 -12.08 6.05
CA PRO A 175 -12.63 -13.27 5.74
C PRO A 175 -12.88 -13.84 4.34
N ARG A 176 -13.89 -13.34 3.61
CA ARG A 176 -14.26 -13.87 2.29
C ARG A 176 -13.13 -13.69 1.27
N TYR A 177 -12.51 -12.52 1.27
CA TYR A 177 -11.37 -12.19 0.45
C TYR A 177 -10.15 -11.91 1.32
N GLU A 178 -9.04 -11.52 0.70
CA GLU A 178 -7.77 -11.30 1.38
C GLU A 178 -7.15 -9.94 1.04
N GLY A 179 -7.95 -8.90 0.77
CA GLY A 179 -7.46 -7.59 0.31
C GLY A 179 -6.26 -7.10 1.12
N ARG A 180 -6.41 -7.01 2.45
CA ARG A 180 -5.30 -6.62 3.33
C ARG A 180 -4.13 -7.62 3.38
N ARG A 181 -4.41 -8.92 3.53
CA ARG A 181 -3.34 -9.93 3.65
C ARG A 181 -2.49 -10.00 2.39
N MET A 182 -3.14 -9.98 1.23
CA MET A 182 -2.49 -10.05 -0.07
C MET A 182 -1.52 -8.90 -0.30
N SER A 183 -1.87 -7.68 0.10
CA SER A 183 -0.96 -6.54 0.04
C SER A 183 0.31 -6.80 0.86
N PHE A 184 0.16 -7.24 2.12
CA PHE A 184 1.32 -7.53 2.99
C PHE A 184 2.13 -8.75 2.51
N TYR A 185 1.51 -9.75 1.88
CA TYR A 185 2.26 -10.82 1.24
C TYR A 185 3.24 -10.28 0.18
N ARG A 186 2.81 -9.33 -0.66
CA ARG A 186 3.70 -8.71 -1.67
C ARG A 186 4.83 -7.92 -1.03
N TYR A 187 4.56 -7.20 0.05
CA TYR A 187 5.58 -6.43 0.77
C TYR A 187 6.61 -7.33 1.44
N LEU A 188 6.17 -8.43 2.07
CA LEU A 188 7.05 -9.45 2.63
C LEU A 188 7.91 -10.10 1.53
N GLU A 189 7.32 -10.40 0.38
CA GLU A 189 8.08 -10.95 -0.76
C GLU A 189 9.15 -10.00 -1.27
N ALA A 190 8.87 -8.69 -1.33
CA ALA A 190 9.82 -7.67 -1.74
C ALA A 190 11.05 -7.61 -0.82
N ILE A 191 10.85 -7.66 0.50
CA ILE A 191 11.95 -7.58 1.48
C ILE A 191 12.75 -8.88 1.63
N ASN A 192 12.25 -10.00 1.09
CA ASN A 192 13.00 -11.25 1.08
C ASN A 192 14.01 -11.32 -0.08
N GLY A 193 14.12 -10.26 -0.89
CA GLY A 193 15.13 -10.16 -1.96
C GLY A 193 14.95 -11.21 -3.06
N LYS A 194 13.74 -11.77 -3.19
CA LYS A 194 13.40 -12.67 -4.30
C LYS A 194 13.33 -11.90 -5.61
N ASP A 195 13.26 -12.63 -6.73
CA ASP A 195 13.11 -12.06 -8.06
C ASP A 195 12.00 -10.99 -8.09
N LEU A 196 12.40 -9.72 -8.15
CA LEU A 196 11.51 -8.59 -8.14
C LEU A 196 10.51 -8.67 -9.30
N SER A 197 10.94 -9.20 -10.45
CA SER A 197 10.07 -9.37 -11.62
C SER A 197 8.88 -10.26 -11.28
N HIS A 198 9.13 -11.35 -10.56
CA HIS A 198 8.09 -12.25 -10.08
C HIS A 198 7.16 -11.58 -9.06
N VAL A 199 7.72 -10.82 -8.10
CA VAL A 199 6.93 -10.11 -7.08
C VAL A 199 6.04 -9.03 -7.73
N ILE A 200 6.54 -8.30 -8.72
CA ILE A 200 5.76 -7.29 -9.47
C ILE A 200 4.63 -7.94 -10.25
N ARG A 201 4.89 -9.04 -10.98
CA ARG A 201 3.84 -9.79 -11.69
C ARG A 201 2.73 -10.27 -10.74
N ARG A 202 3.11 -10.76 -9.55
CA ARG A 202 2.16 -11.18 -8.51
C ARG A 202 1.38 -10.00 -7.93
N THR A 203 2.02 -8.84 -7.78
CA THR A 203 1.38 -7.61 -7.27
C THR A 203 0.34 -7.06 -8.24
N LEU A 204 0.58 -7.22 -9.55
CA LEU A 204 -0.33 -6.80 -10.60
C LEU A 204 -1.40 -7.84 -10.95
N SER A 205 -1.33 -9.04 -10.37
CA SER A 205 -2.29 -10.12 -10.64
C SER A 205 -3.61 -9.88 -9.95
N HIS A 206 -4.72 -10.19 -10.65
CA HIS A 206 -6.06 -10.19 -10.06
C HIS A 206 -6.47 -11.57 -9.53
N THR A 207 -5.58 -12.56 -9.64
CA THR A 207 -5.75 -13.90 -9.05
C THR A 207 -4.99 -14.00 -7.73
N ARG A 208 -5.38 -14.96 -6.88
CA ARG A 208 -4.66 -15.29 -5.64
C ARG A 208 -3.57 -16.31 -5.95
N PRO A 209 -2.28 -15.91 -6.08
CA PRO A 209 -1.24 -16.87 -6.37
C PRO A 209 -0.80 -17.56 -5.05
N PRO A 210 -0.25 -18.80 -5.13
CA PRO A 210 0.30 -19.48 -3.95
C PRO A 210 1.38 -18.64 -3.26
N LEU A 211 1.50 -18.75 -1.94
CA LEU A 211 2.58 -18.11 -1.16
C LEU A 211 3.96 -18.62 -1.61
N LEU A 212 4.99 -17.77 -1.51
CA LEU A 212 6.35 -18.16 -1.91
C LEU A 212 7.07 -18.91 -0.78
N ASP A 213 7.71 -20.01 -1.09
CA ASP A 213 8.39 -20.86 -0.08
C ASP A 213 9.51 -20.14 0.68
N GLY A 214 9.73 -20.46 1.95
CA GLY A 214 10.81 -19.89 2.74
C GLY A 214 10.58 -18.44 3.20
N ILE A 215 9.35 -17.92 3.08
CA ILE A 215 8.94 -16.66 3.70
C ILE A 215 7.97 -16.97 4.85
N ASN A 216 8.22 -16.37 6.01
CA ASN A 216 7.32 -16.50 7.16
C ASN A 216 6.12 -15.56 7.00
N TYR A 217 4.96 -16.11 6.65
CA TYR A 217 3.69 -15.39 6.54
C TYR A 217 2.77 -15.57 7.75
N LYS A 218 3.18 -16.35 8.77
CA LYS A 218 2.31 -16.81 9.86
C LYS A 218 1.52 -15.65 10.49
N GLU A 219 2.22 -14.58 10.83
CA GLU A 219 1.63 -13.42 11.48
C GLU A 219 0.64 -12.64 10.60
N ILE A 220 0.81 -12.68 9.28
CA ILE A 220 -0.12 -12.06 8.32
C ILE A 220 -1.34 -12.95 8.09
N ILE A 221 -1.14 -14.28 8.01
CA ILE A 221 -2.24 -15.26 7.90
C ILE A 221 -3.18 -15.17 9.11
N GLU A 222 -2.60 -15.02 10.30
CA GLU A 222 -3.32 -14.93 11.57
C GLU A 222 -3.98 -13.55 11.80
N LEU A 223 -3.85 -12.60 10.86
CA LEU A 223 -4.53 -11.31 10.99
C LEU A 223 -6.04 -11.54 11.11
N PRO A 224 -6.69 -10.99 12.15
CA PRO A 224 -8.11 -11.21 12.36
C PRO A 224 -8.91 -10.59 11.21
N SER A 225 -10.03 -11.23 10.85
CA SER A 225 -11.09 -10.50 10.14
C SER A 225 -11.75 -9.57 11.15
N TYR A 226 -12.17 -8.42 10.68
CA TYR A 226 -12.86 -7.46 11.51
C TYR A 226 -14.29 -7.48 10.97
N VAL A 227 -15.18 -8.12 11.72
CA VAL A 227 -16.63 -8.17 11.46
C VAL A 227 -17.31 -7.31 12.51
#